data_AF-A0A6I1ZLB7-F1
#
_entry.id   AF-A0A6I1ZLB7-F1
#
_cell.length_a   1.000
_cell.length_b   1.000
_cell.length_c   1.000
_cell.angle_alpha   90.00
_cell.angle_beta   90.00
_cell.angle_gamma   90.00
#
_symmetry.space_group_name_H-M   'P 1'
#
loop_
_entity.id
_entity.type
_entity.pdbx_description
1 polymer ?
#
loop_
_entity_poly.entity_id
_entity_poly.type
_entity_poly.pdbx_seq_one_letter_code
_entity_poly.pdbx_strand_id
1 'polypeptide(L)' 'SDEVILRFFETIGEATVAELELFRVIKRAAVVDLLERELYELKAERNKLRLEVKPFEIVTLKLKL' A
#
# COMPACT_ATOMS: atom_id res chain seq x y z
N SER A 1 -3.01 -7.45 -18.01
CA SER A 1 -1.97 -6.80 -17.21
C SER A 1 -2.42 -6.98 -15.79
N ASP A 2 -1.75 -7.83 -15.03
CA ASP A 2 -2.27 -8.29 -13.75
C ASP A 2 -1.90 -7.26 -12.68
N GLU A 3 -2.92 -6.75 -11.99
CA GLU A 3 -2.77 -5.85 -10.86
C GLU A 3 -2.65 -6.70 -9.58
N VAL A 4 -1.83 -6.25 -8.64
CA VAL A 4 -1.62 -6.95 -7.36
C VAL A 4 -2.34 -6.18 -6.26
N ILE A 5 -3.21 -6.86 -5.51
CA ILE A 5 -3.83 -6.33 -4.31
C ILE A 5 -3.00 -6.76 -3.10
N LEU A 6 -2.52 -5.78 -2.33
CA LEU A 6 -1.81 -6.00 -1.08
C LEU A 6 -2.62 -5.40 0.06
N ARG A 7 -3.05 -6.23 1.00
CA ARG A 7 -3.78 -5.81 2.19
C ARG A 7 -3.00 -6.20 3.43
N PHE A 8 -2.79 -5.24 4.32
CA PHE A 8 -2.15 -5.44 5.60
C PHE A 8 -2.79 -4.53 6.64
N PHE A 9 -2.49 -4.78 7.91
CA PHE A 9 -3.02 -3.96 9.01
C PHE A 9 -2.01 -3.87 10.15
N GLU A 10 -2.10 -2.79 10.90
CA GLU A 10 -1.31 -2.55 12.10
C GLU A 10 -1.90 -3.37 13.27
N THR A 11 -1.06 -4.04 14.07
CA THR A 11 -1.50 -5.09 15.03
C THR A 11 -1.28 -4.72 16.50
N ILE A 12 -0.43 -3.74 16.78
CA ILE A 12 0.04 -3.36 18.12
C ILE A 12 -0.84 -2.25 18.71
N GLY A 13 -1.53 -1.48 17.87
CA GLY A 13 -2.35 -0.34 18.28
C GLY A 13 -1.55 0.97 18.34
N GLU A 14 -0.46 1.07 17.58
CA GLU A 14 0.42 2.24 17.57
C GLU A 14 0.59 2.79 16.14
N ALA A 15 0.70 4.12 16.03
CA ALA A 15 0.99 4.76 14.74
C ALA A 15 2.35 4.29 14.23
N THR A 16 2.35 3.64 13.07
CA THR A 16 3.52 2.93 12.54
C THR A 16 3.83 3.40 11.12
N VAL A 17 5.11 3.63 10.84
CA VAL A 17 5.58 3.87 9.47
C VAL A 17 5.84 2.52 8.81
N ALA A 18 5.04 2.18 7.79
CA ALA A 18 5.25 0.98 7.00
C ALA A 18 6.18 1.29 5.81
N GLU A 19 7.22 0.48 5.63
CA GLU A 19 8.03 0.44 4.41
C GLU A 19 7.77 -0.88 3.70
N LEU A 20 7.43 -0.79 2.41
CA LEU A 20 7.24 -1.96 1.55
C LEU A 20 8.30 -1.96 0.47
N GLU A 21 8.98 -3.09 0.30
CA GLU A 21 9.93 -3.31 -0.78
C GLU A 21 9.48 -4.51 -1.62
N LEU A 22 9.23 -4.28 -2.91
CA LEU A 22 8.82 -5.32 -3.84
C LEU A 22 10.00 -5.81 -4.68
N PHE A 23 9.90 -7.04 -5.18
CA PHE A 23 10.91 -7.67 -6.05
C PHE A 23 10.98 -7.07 -7.46
N ARG A 24 10.05 -6.18 -7.83
CA ARG A 24 9.97 -5.47 -9.12
C ARG A 24 9.73 -3.97 -8.88
N VAL A 25 10.08 -3.17 -9.89
CA VAL A 25 9.76 -1.73 -9.91
C VAL A 25 8.24 -1.55 -9.89
N ILE A 26 7.77 -0.62 -9.08
CA ILE A 26 6.36 -0.25 -8.98
C ILE A 26 6.10 0.82 -10.03
N LYS A 27 5.29 0.47 -11.04
CA LYS A 27 4.85 1.40 -12.09
C LYS A 27 3.72 2.30 -11.61
N ARG A 28 2.87 1.80 -10.72
CA ARG A 28 1.75 2.55 -10.12
C ARG A 28 1.37 1.92 -8.79
N ALA A 29 1.01 2.74 -7.81
CA ALA A 29 0.45 2.31 -6.54
C ALA A 29 -0.72 3.23 -6.16
N ALA A 30 -1.85 2.66 -5.77
CA ALA A 30 -2.98 3.43 -5.27
C ALA A 30 -3.49 2.83 -3.96
N VAL A 31 -3.91 3.69 -3.03
CA VAL A 31 -4.68 3.27 -1.87
C VAL A 31 -6.12 3.08 -2.31
N VAL A 32 -6.70 1.94 -1.94
CA VAL A 32 -8.06 1.56 -2.32
C VAL A 32 -8.91 1.23 -1.08
N ASP A 33 -10.22 1.33 -1.24
CA ASP A 33 -11.16 0.85 -0.23
C ASP A 33 -11.29 -0.69 -0.24
N LEU A 34 -12.15 -1.25 0.63
CA LEU A 34 -12.37 -2.70 0.71
C LEU A 34 -13.03 -3.29 -0.55
N LEU A 35 -13.62 -2.45 -1.40
CA LEU A 35 -14.20 -2.80 -2.69
C LEU A 35 -13.25 -2.47 -3.86
N GLU A 36 -11.97 -2.23 -3.56
CA GLU A 36 -10.89 -1.97 -4.52
C GLU A 36 -11.07 -0.69 -5.36
N ARG A 37 -11.85 0.27 -4.85
CA ARG A 37 -12.04 1.58 -5.49
C ARG A 37 -10.90 2.50 -5.11
N GLU A 38 -10.30 3.16 -6.10
CA GLU A 38 -9.17 4.07 -5.89
C GLU A 38 -9.58 5.30 -5.09
N LEU A 39 -8.87 5.54 -3.98
CA LEU A 39 -9.04 6.72 -3.14
C LEU A 39 -8.03 7.80 -3.53
N TYR A 40 -6.75 7.44 -3.56
CA TYR A 40 -5.66 8.33 -3.99
C TYR A 40 -4.44 7.53 -4.44
N GLU A 41 -3.62 8.15 -5.30
CA GLU A 41 -2.38 7.55 -5.80
C GLU A 41 -1.23 7.78 -4.81
N LEU A 42 -0.42 6.74 -4.58
CA LEU A 42 0.76 6.79 -3.72
C LEU A 42 2.02 6.83 -4.58
N LYS A 43 2.90 7.79 -4.32
CA LYS A 43 4.18 7.88 -5.04
C LYS A 43 5.12 6.78 -4.58
N ALA A 44 5.59 5.98 -5.53
CA ALA A 44 6.61 4.96 -5.31
C ALA A 44 8.01 5.51 -5.62
N GLU A 45 9.00 5.05 -4.87
CA GLU A 45 10.42 5.27 -5.17
C GLU A 45 11.00 3.96 -5.69
N ARG A 46 11.02 3.80 -7.03
CA ARG A 46 11.39 2.55 -7.72
C ARG A 46 10.54 1.37 -7.25
N ASN A 47 11.06 0.52 -6.38
CA ASN A 47 10.40 -0.67 -5.85
C ASN A 47 9.99 -0.51 -4.37
N LYS A 48 10.09 0.71 -3.83
CA LYS A 48 9.77 1.02 -2.43
C LYS A 48 8.55 1.92 -2.30
N LEU A 49 7.75 1.69 -1.26
CA LEU A 49 6.66 2.55 -0.80
C LEU A 49 6.83 2.81 0.69
N ARG A 50 6.52 4.03 1.11
CA ARG A 50 6.49 4.42 2.52
C ARG A 50 5.18 5.13 2.82
N LEU A 51 4.53 4.75 3.91
CA LEU A 51 3.28 5.35 4.36
C LEU A 51 3.15 5.28 5.87
N GLU A 52 2.46 6.26 6.44
CA GLU A 52 2.03 6.23 7.85
C GLU A 52 0.73 5.44 7.96
N VAL A 53 0.69 4.55 8.96
CA VAL A 53 -0.46 3.68 9.25
C VAL A 53 -0.91 3.95 10.68
N LYS A 54 -2.21 4.20 10.85
CA LYS A 54 -2.80 4.48 12.16
C LYS A 54 -2.96 3.18 12.98
N PRO A 55 -3.11 3.29 14.31
CA PRO A 55 -3.47 2.17 15.17
C PRO A 55 -4.63 1.34 14.60
N PHE A 56 -4.41 0.04 14.43
CA PHE A 56 -5.39 -0.91 13.89
C PHE A 56 -5.94 -0.59 12.48
N GLU A 57 -5.29 0.28 11.72
CA GLU A 57 -5.74 0.63 10.37
C GLU A 57 -5.46 -0.51 9.39
N ILE A 58 -6.48 -0.85 8.59
CA ILE A 58 -6.34 -1.75 7.44
C ILE A 58 -6.01 -0.91 6.22
N VAL A 59 -4.84 -1.16 5.64
CA VAL A 59 -4.42 -0.55 4.38
C VAL A 59 -4.60 -1.56 3.26
N THR A 60 -5.26 -1.13 2.18
CA THR A 60 -5.33 -1.91 0.92
C THR A 60 -4.67 -1.09 -0.19
N LEU A 61 -3.67 -1.69 -0.84
CA LEU A 61 -2.94 -1.12 -1.96
C LEU A 61 -3.24 -1.90 -3.24
N LYS A 62 -3.42 -1.16 -4.33
CA LYS A 62 -3.52 -1.68 -5.69
C LYS A 62 -2.25 -1.31 -6.45
N LEU A 63 -1.48 -2.32 -6.84
CA LEU A 63 -0.13 -2.17 -7.38
C LEU A 63 -0.07 -2.64 -8.83
N LYS A 64 0.65 -1.87 -9.66
CA LYS A 64 1.08 -2.27 -11.00
C LYS A 64 2.61 -2.35 -11.00
N LEU A 65 3.14 -3.53 -11.32
CA LEU A 65 4.59 -3.81 -11.40
C LEU A 65 5.10 -3.74 -12.85
#